data_AF-A0A1G3P2U6-F1
#
_entry.id   AF-A0A1G3P2U6-F1
#
_cell.length_a   1.000
_cell.length_b   1.000
_cell.length_c   1.000
_cell.angle_alpha   90.00
_cell.angle_beta   90.00
_cell.angle_gamma   90.00
#
_symmetry.space_group_name_H-M   'P 1'
#
loop_
_entity.id
_entity.type
_entity.pdbx_description
1 polymer ?
#
loop_
_entity_poly.entity_id
_entity_poly.type
_entity_poly.pdbx_seq_one_letter_code
_entity_poly.pdbx_strand_id
1 'polypeptide(L)' 'MSTIVNDRLFDEIKSLSDDAKEAILNYVLFIKYKDEIMENIKIPNAITEQTFKDTDNGINLIHCKDTSEMFSKLGI' A
#
# COMPACT_ATOMS: atom_id res chain seq x y z
N MET A 1 -6.31 -16.43 27.69
CA MET A 1 -5.35 -15.31 27.65
C MET A 1 -5.89 -14.11 26.87
N SER A 2 -6.63 -14.27 25.76
CA SER A 2 -7.19 -13.13 25.03
C SER A 2 -8.33 -12.39 25.74
N THR A 3 -9.14 -13.08 26.56
CA THR A 3 -10.31 -12.48 27.23
C THR A 3 -9.91 -11.39 28.23
N ILE A 4 -8.92 -11.66 29.09
CA ILE A 4 -8.43 -10.69 30.09
C ILE A 4 -7.88 -9.41 29.44
N VAL A 5 -7.20 -9.55 28.31
CA VAL A 5 -6.63 -8.42 27.57
C VAL A 5 -7.75 -7.59 26.94
N ASN A 6 -8.75 -8.24 26.35
CA ASN A 6 -9.89 -7.56 25.75
C ASN A 6 -10.72 -6.81 26.80
N ASP A 7 -11.00 -7.45 27.94
CA ASP A 7 -11.79 -6.86 29.02
C ASP A 7 -11.11 -5.59 29.57
N ARG A 8 -9.81 -5.67 29.85
CA ARG A 8 -9.01 -4.50 30.28
C ARG A 8 -8.99 -3.39 29.23
N LEU A 9 -8.83 -3.73 27.95
CA LEU A 9 -8.84 -2.76 26.85
C LEU A 9 -10.19 -2.01 26.81
N PHE A 10 -11.32 -2.73 26.91
CA PHE A 10 -12.64 -2.11 26.89
C PHE A 10 -12.88 -1.19 28.10
N ASP A 11 -12.41 -1.58 29.28
CA ASP A 11 -12.57 -0.76 30.48
C ASP A 11 -11.72 0.51 30.41
N GLU A 12 -10.49 0.42 29.90
CA GLU A 12 -9.63 1.59 29.66
C GLU A 12 -10.28 2.53 28.63
N ILE A 13 -10.76 2.02 27.49
CA ILE A 13 -11.41 2.83 26.45
C ILE A 13 -12.68 3.52 26.96
N LYS A 14 -13.48 2.84 27.80
CA LYS A 14 -14.69 3.43 28.40
C LYS A 14 -14.38 4.64 29.27
N SER A 15 -13.24 4.63 29.96
CA SER A 15 -12.83 5.70 30.88
C SER A 15 -12.34 6.98 30.18
N LEU A 16 -12.11 6.93 28.87
CA LEU A 16 -11.63 8.06 28.09
C LEU A 16 -12.76 9.05 27.72
N SER A 17 -12.37 10.25 27.31
CA SER A 17 -13.29 11.22 26.70
C SER A 17 -13.78 10.74 25.34
N ASP A 18 -14.88 11.30 24.85
CA ASP A 18 -15.45 10.90 23.57
C ASP A 18 -14.54 11.25 22.39
N ASP A 19 -13.87 12.41 22.42
CA ASP A 19 -12.86 12.80 21.43
C ASP A 19 -11.70 11.77 21.35
N ALA A 20 -11.25 11.28 22.51
CA ALA A 20 -10.18 10.28 22.57
C ALA A 20 -10.64 8.91 22.04
N LYS A 21 -11.89 8.50 22.33
CA LYS A 21 -12.48 7.28 21.76
C LYS A 21 -12.59 7.37 20.25
N GLU A 22 -13.01 8.52 19.72
CA GLU A 22 -13.10 8.76 18.29
C GLU A 22 -11.72 8.70 17.62
N ALA A 23 -10.72 9.34 18.21
CA ALA A 23 -9.34 9.28 17.72
C ALA A 23 -8.79 7.84 17.69
N ILE A 24 -9.03 7.06 18.75
CA ILE A 24 -8.61 5.66 18.83
C ILE A 24 -9.33 4.81 17.76
N LEU A 25 -10.65 4.97 17.62
CA LEU A 25 -11.42 4.26 16.59
C LEU A 25 -10.90 4.56 15.20
N ASN A 26 -10.68 5.85 14.89
CA ASN A 26 -10.12 6.29 13.61
C ASN A 26 -8.74 5.67 13.36
N TYR A 27 -7.89 5.58 14.38
CA TYR A 27 -6.57 4.95 14.25
C TYR A 27 -6.64 3.44 14.05
N VAL A 28 -7.55 2.74 14.74
CA VAL A 28 -7.78 1.30 14.53
C VAL A 28 -8.28 1.04 13.11
N LEU A 29 -9.22 1.85 12.62
CA LEU A 29 -9.70 1.78 11.23
C LEU A 29 -8.54 2.06 10.25
N PHE A 30 -7.72 3.08 10.53
CA PHE A 30 -6.52 3.36 9.74
C PHE A 30 -5.61 2.14 9.66
N ILE A 31 -5.25 1.51 10.77
CA ILE A 31 -4.38 0.30 10.75
C ILE A 31 -5.05 -0.83 9.96
N LYS A 32 -6.35 -1.07 10.18
CA LYS A 32 -7.09 -2.16 9.54
C LYS A 32 -7.14 -2.03 8.02
N TYR A 33 -7.29 -0.81 7.51
CA TYR A 33 -7.37 -0.54 6.07
C TYR A 33 -6.06 0.00 5.49
N LYS A 34 -5.02 0.13 6.31
CA LYS A 34 -3.72 0.72 5.92
C LYS A 34 -3.13 -0.03 4.75
N ASP A 35 -3.20 -1.36 4.77
CA ASP A 35 -2.59 -2.19 3.74
C ASP A 35 -3.35 -2.05 2.41
N GLU A 36 -4.68 -2.02 2.41
CA GLU A 36 -5.48 -1.71 1.21
C GLU A 36 -5.20 -0.30 0.66
N ILE A 37 -5.00 0.68 1.54
CA ILE A 37 -4.70 2.07 1.16
C ILE A 37 -3.25 2.21 0.66
N MET A 38 -2.28 1.58 1.32
CA MET A 38 -0.87 1.61 0.92
C MET A 38 -0.60 0.75 -0.32
N GLU A 39 -1.37 -0.32 -0.56
CA GLU A 39 -1.32 -1.06 -1.82
C GLU A 39 -1.74 -0.18 -3.00
N ASN A 40 -2.71 0.72 -2.78
CA ASN A 40 -3.19 1.68 -3.77
C ASN A 40 -2.29 2.93 -3.89
N ILE A 41 -1.46 3.24 -2.89
CA ILE A 41 -0.52 4.37 -2.90
C ILE A 41 0.92 3.85 -2.83
N LYS A 42 1.37 3.21 -3.91
CA LYS A 42 2.79 2.89 -4.10
C LYS A 42 3.44 4.05 -4.85
N ILE A 43 4.11 4.95 -4.12
CA ILE A 43 4.97 5.96 -4.75
C ILE A 43 6.10 5.20 -5.46
N PRO A 44 6.31 5.42 -6.78
CA PRO A 44 7.45 4.84 -7.49
C PRO A 44 8.75 5.11 -6.75
N ASN A 45 9.58 4.08 -6.59
CA ASN A 45 10.94 4.30 -6.11
C ASN A 45 11.78 4.99 -7.21
N ALA A 46 12.98 5.43 -6.86
CA ALA A 46 13.85 6.17 -7.79
C ALA A 46 14.12 5.41 -9.10
N ILE A 47 14.19 4.08 -9.06
CA ILE A 47 14.42 3.25 -10.26
C ILE A 47 13.17 3.27 -11.15
N THR A 48 11.99 3.01 -10.58
CA THR A 48 10.72 3.06 -11.33
C THR A 48 10.47 4.44 -11.91
N GLU A 49 10.76 5.51 -11.16
CA GLU A 49 10.63 6.88 -11.65
C GLU A 49 11.59 7.16 -12.83
N GLN A 50 12.83 6.69 -12.75
CA GLN A 50 13.78 6.81 -13.86
C GLN A 50 13.32 6.01 -15.09
N THR A 51 12.78 4.80 -14.90
CA THR A 51 12.21 4.00 -16.00
C THR A 51 11.07 4.74 -16.71
N PHE A 52 10.20 5.43 -15.97
CA PHE A 52 9.15 6.26 -16.58
C PHE A 52 9.73 7.42 -17.38
N LYS A 53 10.71 8.15 -16.81
CA LYS A 53 11.40 9.24 -17.53
C LYS A 53 12.10 8.77 -18.80
N ASP A 54 12.77 7.63 -18.77
CA ASP A 54 13.42 7.06 -19.96
C ASP A 54 12.38 6.71 -21.02
N THR A 55 11.29 6.04 -20.61
CA THR A 55 10.17 5.65 -21.49
C THR A 55 9.53 6.87 -22.17
N ASP A 56 9.21 7.91 -21.41
CA ASP A 56 8.58 9.14 -21.92
C ASP A 56 9.49 9.89 -22.90
N ASN A 57 10.81 9.77 -22.75
CA ASN A 57 11.80 10.36 -23.66
C ASN A 57 12.18 9.44 -24.83
N GLY A 58 11.56 8.26 -24.96
CA GLY A 58 11.87 7.29 -26.01
C GLY A 58 13.23 6.59 -25.85
N ILE A 59 13.80 6.61 -24.63
CA ILE A 59 15.08 6.00 -24.29
C ILE A 59 14.82 4.57 -23.78
N ASN A 60 15.71 3.63 -24.11
CA ASN A 60 15.67 2.24 -23.64
C ASN A 60 14.39 1.46 -24.03
N LEU A 61 13.69 1.88 -25.09
CA LEU A 61 12.51 1.18 -25.61
C LEU A 61 12.88 0.06 -26.59
N ILE A 62 12.32 -1.12 -26.36
CA ILE A 62 12.41 -2.26 -27.28
C ILE A 62 11.07 -2.41 -27.99
N HIS A 63 11.03 -2.09 -29.28
CA HIS A 63 9.84 -2.29 -30.10
C HIS A 63 9.71 -3.75 -30.53
N CYS A 64 8.46 -4.24 -30.54
CA CYS A 64 8.10 -5.56 -31.02
C CYS A 64 6.92 -5.42 -31.98
N LYS A 65 6.90 -6.20 -33.05
CA LYS A 65 5.84 -6.23 -34.04
C LYS A 65 4.56 -6.87 -33.50
N ASP A 66 4.71 -7.90 -32.68
CA ASP A 66 3.62 -8.70 -32.14
C ASP A 66 3.99 -9.33 -30.79
N THR A 67 3.03 -10.02 -30.19
CA THR A 67 3.18 -10.67 -28.88
C THR A 67 4.20 -11.81 -28.90
N SER A 68 4.31 -12.53 -30.02
CA SER A 68 5.27 -13.64 -30.15
C SER A 68 6.70 -13.12 -30.12
N GLU A 69 6.96 -12.01 -30.83
CA GLU A 69 8.27 -11.34 -30.77
C GLU A 69 8.57 -10.78 -29.37
N MET A 70 7.57 -10.20 -28.69
CA MET A 70 7.73 -9.69 -27.32
C MET A 70 8.18 -10.78 -26.34
N PHE A 71 7.50 -11.93 -26.32
CA PHE A 71 7.87 -13.05 -25.44
C PHE A 71 9.26 -13.59 -25.76
N SER A 72 9.58 -13.74 -27.05
CA SER A 72 10.92 -14.15 -27.47
C SER A 72 12.02 -13.20 -26.97
N LYS A 73 11.79 -11.87 -26.96
CA LYS A 73 12.77 -10.89 -26.45
C LYS A 73 12.85 -10.83 -24.93
N LEU A 74 11.75 -11.16 -24.23
CA LEU A 74 11.70 -11.27 -22.77
C LEU A 74 12.30 -12.57 -22.23
N GLY A 75 12.48 -13.58 -23.08
CA GLY A 75 13.01 -14.89 -22.69
C GLY A 75 12.02 -15.73 -21.86
N ILE A 76 10.72 -15.50 -22.06
CA ILE A 76 9.61 -16.24 -21.42
C ILE A 76 8.67 -16.85 -22.45
#